data_AF-A0A914FFF9-F1
#
_entry.id   AF-A0A914FFF9-F1
#
_cell.length_a   1.000
_cell.length_b   1.000
_cell.length_c   1.000
_cell.angle_alpha   90.00
_cell.angle_beta   90.00
_cell.angle_gamma   90.00
#
_symmetry.space_group_name_H-M   'P 1'
#
loop_
_entity.id
_entity.type
_entity.pdbx_description
1 polymer ?
#
loop_
_entity_poly.entity_id
_entity_poly.type
_entity_poly.pdbx_seq_one_letter_code
_entity_poly.pdbx_strand_id
1 'polypeptide(L)'
;MVVYKLTYFNLRGNAEAIRLMFHYLEVPFEDIRIDTSNAEIWEKFKPTTPQGKLPFLEVDGVIIPQSYAIARFIARKYNLAGKNDLEAAQIDALADFLRDMQYDHFAPYMYVMQGYDEGDKDKLREEVFLPAVKQNCEYLIKTLKNANSGFFMPSGITWVDFVISQYLNQVRRYDKECFENYPELISHMEIIHGFPQLQDYLEKRKNVLFHFGE
;
A
#
# COMPACT_ATOMS: atom_id res chain seq x y z
N MET A 1 -1.58 6.69 27.05
CA MET A 1 -1.04 6.62 25.67
C MET A 1 -2.19 6.29 24.75
N VAL A 2 -2.24 6.86 23.56
CA VAL A 2 -3.27 6.55 22.56
C VAL A 2 -3.15 5.07 22.18
N VAL A 3 -4.27 4.36 22.16
CA VAL A 3 -4.32 2.95 21.76
C VAL A 3 -4.75 2.85 20.31
N TYR A 4 -3.89 2.23 19.49
CA TYR A 4 -4.16 1.96 18.08
C TYR A 4 -4.42 0.48 17.86
N LYS A 5 -5.47 0.13 17.11
CA LYS A 5 -5.71 -1.23 16.64
C LYS A 5 -6.01 -1.25 15.15
N LEU A 6 -5.12 -1.83 14.35
CA LEU A 6 -5.29 -1.97 12.92
C LEU A 6 -5.88 -3.34 12.62
N THR A 7 -7.08 -3.38 12.06
CA THR A 7 -7.71 -4.65 11.65
C THR A 7 -7.62 -4.81 10.14
N TYR A 8 -7.03 -5.92 9.70
CA TYR A 8 -6.98 -6.30 8.28
C TYR A 8 -6.89 -7.82 8.12
N PHE A 9 -7.00 -8.30 6.89
CA PHE A 9 -6.68 -9.69 6.56
C PHE A 9 -5.25 -10.08 6.95
N ASN A 10 -5.01 -11.37 7.15
CA ASN A 10 -3.71 -11.98 7.45
C ASN A 10 -2.76 -12.00 6.23
N LEU A 11 -2.71 -10.88 5.51
CA LEU A 11 -1.86 -10.59 4.37
C LEU A 11 -1.45 -9.11 4.41
N ARG A 12 -0.60 -8.69 3.47
CA ARG A 12 -0.09 -7.31 3.40
C ARG A 12 -1.16 -6.35 2.87
N GLY A 13 -1.41 -6.40 1.56
CA GLY A 13 -2.51 -5.71 0.89
C GLY A 13 -2.59 -4.22 1.24
N ASN A 14 -3.82 -3.72 1.37
CA ASN A 14 -4.12 -2.31 1.61
C ASN A 14 -3.72 -1.81 3.02
N ALA A 15 -3.37 -2.70 3.95
CA ALA A 15 -2.91 -2.33 5.29
C ALA A 15 -1.38 -2.19 5.42
N GLU A 16 -0.61 -2.67 4.43
CA GLU A 16 0.84 -2.77 4.59
C GLU A 16 1.52 -1.41 4.67
N ALA A 17 1.12 -0.44 3.87
CA ALA A 17 1.67 0.92 3.97
C ALA A 17 1.44 1.51 5.38
N ILE A 18 0.29 1.24 5.99
CA ILE A 18 -0.05 1.67 7.35
C ILE A 18 0.86 0.97 8.38
N ARG A 19 1.09 -0.34 8.23
CA ARG A 19 2.02 -1.08 9.10
C ARG A 19 3.44 -0.55 9.00
N LEU A 20 3.93 -0.31 7.78
CA LEU A 20 5.25 0.31 7.56
C LEU A 20 5.32 1.68 8.24
N MET A 21 4.28 2.51 8.15
CA MET A 21 4.25 3.79 8.84
C MET A 21 4.32 3.64 10.37
N PHE A 22 3.54 2.74 10.98
CA PHE A 22 3.60 2.51 12.43
C PHE A 22 4.99 2.04 12.88
N HIS A 23 5.61 1.12 12.15
CA HIS A 23 6.96 0.65 12.47
C HIS A 23 8.01 1.74 12.25
N TYR A 24 7.95 2.49 11.15
CA TYR A 24 8.85 3.61 10.88
C TYR A 24 8.80 4.69 11.96
N LEU A 25 7.60 5.00 12.44
CA LEU A 25 7.36 5.98 13.50
C LEU A 25 7.62 5.42 14.91
N GLU A 26 7.91 4.13 15.02
CA GLU A 26 8.08 3.41 16.29
C GLU A 26 6.88 3.58 17.23
N VAL A 27 5.67 3.67 16.65
CA VAL A 27 4.41 3.84 17.38
C VAL A 27 3.80 2.46 17.63
N PRO A 28 3.63 2.04 18.90
CA PRO A 28 2.99 0.77 19.21
C PRO A 28 1.54 0.73 18.73
N PHE A 29 1.13 -0.40 18.17
CA PHE A 29 -0.24 -0.67 17.77
C PHE A 29 -0.53 -2.17 17.87
N GLU A 30 -1.81 -2.53 18.01
CA GLU A 30 -2.28 -3.90 17.90
C GLU A 30 -2.58 -4.22 16.42
N ASP A 31 -1.88 -5.20 15.84
CA ASP A 31 -2.10 -5.67 14.46
C ASP A 31 -3.05 -6.87 14.45
N ILE A 32 -4.34 -6.59 14.35
CA ILE A 32 -5.40 -7.61 14.35
C ILE A 32 -5.52 -8.17 12.93
N ARG A 33 -5.16 -9.45 12.78
CA ARG A 33 -5.15 -10.15 11.50
C ARG A 33 -6.28 -11.17 11.41
N ILE A 34 -7.25 -10.88 10.55
CA ILE A 34 -8.34 -11.81 10.24
C ILE A 34 -7.81 -12.93 9.36
N ASP A 35 -8.00 -14.17 9.81
CA ASP A 35 -7.57 -15.34 9.05
C ASP A 35 -8.27 -15.41 7.69
N THR A 36 -7.50 -15.77 6.67
CA THR A 36 -7.92 -15.87 5.26
C THR A 36 -7.95 -17.31 4.78
N SER A 37 -7.61 -18.27 5.64
CA SER A 37 -7.63 -19.71 5.32
C SER A 37 -9.02 -20.26 5.00
N ASN A 38 -10.08 -19.63 5.51
CA ASN A 38 -11.46 -20.04 5.32
C ASN A 38 -12.36 -18.83 5.08
N ALA A 39 -13.05 -18.82 3.93
CA ALA A 39 -13.96 -17.75 3.54
C ALA A 39 -15.11 -17.53 4.54
N GLU A 40 -15.57 -18.56 5.27
CA GLU A 40 -16.60 -18.41 6.30
C GLU A 40 -16.18 -17.50 7.46
N ILE A 41 -14.88 -17.43 7.77
CA ILE A 41 -14.36 -16.55 8.82
C ILE A 41 -14.64 -15.10 8.42
N TRP A 42 -14.34 -14.75 7.16
CA TRP A 42 -14.63 -13.43 6.64
C TRP A 42 -16.13 -13.17 6.55
N GLU A 43 -16.94 -14.10 6.05
CA GLU A 43 -18.39 -13.89 5.93
C GLU A 43 -19.07 -13.65 7.29
N LYS A 44 -18.58 -14.30 8.36
CA LYS A 44 -19.07 -14.06 9.74
C LYS A 44 -18.55 -12.74 10.33
N PHE A 45 -17.34 -12.31 9.97
CA PHE A 45 -16.72 -11.08 10.48
C PHE A 45 -17.17 -9.82 9.74
N LYS A 46 -17.43 -9.90 8.43
CA LYS A 46 -17.79 -8.77 7.57
C LYS A 46 -18.92 -7.88 8.13
N PRO A 47 -20.01 -8.41 8.72
CA PRO A 47 -21.07 -7.59 9.33
C PRO A 47 -20.60 -6.73 10.52
N THR A 48 -19.48 -7.07 11.16
CA THR A 48 -18.91 -6.28 12.27
C THR A 48 -18.00 -5.16 11.79
N THR A 49 -17.72 -5.07 10.48
CA THR A 49 -16.88 -4.02 9.91
C THR A 49 -17.71 -2.77 9.57
N PRO A 50 -17.14 -1.55 9.67
CA PRO A 50 -17.91 -0.31 9.50
C PRO A 50 -18.52 -0.12 8.10
N GLN A 51 -17.88 -0.69 7.07
CA GLN A 51 -18.24 -0.49 5.66
C GLN A 51 -18.30 -1.81 4.87
N GLY A 52 -18.41 -2.96 5.56
CA GLY A 52 -18.32 -4.27 4.92
C GLY A 52 -16.94 -4.55 4.29
N LYS A 53 -15.90 -3.82 4.72
CA LYS A 53 -14.55 -3.78 4.13
C LYS A 53 -13.47 -3.63 5.20
N LEU A 54 -12.26 -4.06 4.85
CA LEU A 54 -11.03 -3.86 5.59
C LEU A 54 -10.01 -3.07 4.72
N PRO A 55 -9.04 -2.33 5.29
CA PRO A 55 -8.80 -2.17 6.73
C PRO A 55 -9.67 -1.11 7.40
N PHE A 56 -9.71 -1.17 8.74
CA PHE A 56 -10.07 -0.04 9.60
C PHE A 56 -9.06 0.08 10.76
N LEU A 57 -8.90 1.30 11.27
CA LEU A 57 -8.09 1.61 12.45
C LEU A 57 -9.01 2.06 13.59
N GLU A 58 -8.83 1.50 14.78
CA GLU A 58 -9.40 2.01 16.02
C GLU A 58 -8.39 2.93 16.72
N VAL A 59 -8.82 4.13 17.13
CA VAL A 59 -8.03 5.12 17.86
C VAL A 59 -8.81 5.47 19.13
N ASP A 60 -8.37 4.96 20.29
CA ASP A 60 -9.07 5.14 21.57
C ASP A 60 -10.58 4.82 21.48
N GLY A 61 -10.92 3.75 20.77
CA GLY A 61 -12.31 3.30 20.54
C GLY A 61 -13.04 3.97 19.35
N VAL A 62 -12.45 4.99 18.72
CA VAL A 62 -13.03 5.64 17.53
C VAL A 62 -12.53 4.96 16.25
N ILE A 63 -13.45 4.57 15.37
CA ILE A 63 -13.11 3.81 14.17
C ILE A 63 -12.93 4.72 12.94
N ILE A 64 -11.82 4.52 12.22
CA ILE A 64 -11.49 5.15 10.93
C ILE A 64 -11.41 4.04 9.88
N PRO A 65 -12.40 3.91 8.97
CA PRO A 65 -12.30 3.00 7.83
C PRO A 65 -11.43 3.62 6.70
N GLN A 66 -11.13 2.82 5.67
CA GLN A 66 -10.41 3.20 4.44
C GLN A 66 -8.90 3.42 4.63
N SER A 67 -8.09 2.61 3.93
CA SER A 67 -6.63 2.60 4.10
C SER A 67 -5.98 3.97 3.89
N TYR A 68 -6.39 4.73 2.87
CA TYR A 68 -5.82 6.04 2.57
C TYR A 68 -6.23 7.11 3.59
N ALA A 69 -7.44 7.01 4.15
CA ALA A 69 -7.87 7.88 5.24
C ALA A 69 -7.08 7.61 6.52
N ILE A 70 -6.85 6.33 6.84
CA ILE A 70 -6.02 5.89 7.96
C ILE A 70 -4.58 6.38 7.80
N ALA A 71 -3.97 6.14 6.63
CA ALA A 71 -2.60 6.58 6.35
C ALA A 71 -2.46 8.10 6.48
N ARG A 72 -3.39 8.88 5.90
CA ARG A 72 -3.41 10.34 6.04
C ARG A 72 -3.60 10.81 7.47
N PHE A 73 -4.45 10.14 8.26
CA PHE A 73 -4.63 10.46 9.68
C PHE A 73 -3.32 10.29 10.46
N ILE A 74 -2.64 9.16 10.29
CA ILE A 74 -1.32 8.90 10.90
C ILE A 74 -0.32 9.95 10.40
N ALA A 75 -0.31 10.22 9.10
CA ALA A 75 0.59 11.19 8.50
C ALA A 75 0.47 12.58 9.12
N ARG A 76 -0.75 13.07 9.30
CA ARG A 76 -1.00 14.38 9.93
C ARG A 76 -0.59 14.39 11.41
N LYS A 77 -0.83 13.29 12.12
CA LYS A 77 -0.50 13.18 13.54
C LYS A 77 1.01 13.12 13.81
N TYR A 78 1.78 12.58 12.87
CA TYR A 78 3.21 12.32 13.02
C TYR A 78 4.07 13.04 11.98
N ASN A 79 3.59 14.16 11.42
CA ASN A 79 4.33 15.05 10.52
C ASN A 79 4.86 14.40 9.22
N LEU A 80 4.12 13.45 8.65
CA LEU A 80 4.39 12.84 7.33
C LEU A 80 3.39 13.29 6.25
N ALA A 81 2.62 14.35 6.50
CA ALA A 81 1.59 14.87 5.58
C ALA A 81 2.07 16.03 4.69
N GLY A 82 3.38 16.25 4.59
CA GLY A 82 3.96 17.42 3.92
C GLY A 82 4.01 18.66 4.81
N LYS A 83 4.59 19.74 4.29
CA LYS A 83 4.89 20.96 5.08
C LYS A 83 3.77 22.01 5.10
N ASN A 84 2.80 21.92 4.19
CA ASN A 84 1.68 22.85 4.07
C ASN A 84 0.52 22.20 3.29
N ASP A 85 -0.63 22.87 3.27
CA ASP A 85 -1.86 22.36 2.64
C ASP A 85 -1.71 22.06 1.15
N LEU A 86 -0.91 22.85 0.43
CA LEU A 86 -0.69 22.64 -1.00
C LEU A 86 0.12 21.37 -1.25
N GLU A 87 1.19 21.15 -0.48
CA GLU A 87 1.99 19.93 -0.58
C GLU A 87 1.19 18.72 -0.10
N ALA A 88 0.38 18.86 0.95
CA ALA A 88 -0.55 17.82 1.39
C ALA A 88 -1.54 17.42 0.28
N ALA A 89 -2.07 18.38 -0.48
CA ALA A 89 -2.95 18.11 -1.61
C ALA A 89 -2.22 17.40 -2.77
N GLN A 90 -0.95 17.74 -3.03
CA GLN A 90 -0.13 17.04 -4.02
C GLN A 90 0.15 15.59 -3.62
N ILE A 91 0.42 15.35 -2.34
CA ILE A 91 0.58 14.00 -1.77
C ILE A 91 -0.72 13.21 -1.92
N ASP A 92 -1.86 13.81 -1.59
CA ASP A 92 -3.18 13.20 -1.73
C ASP A 92 -3.48 12.81 -3.18
N ALA A 93 -3.23 13.72 -4.12
CA ALA A 93 -3.44 13.48 -5.55
C ALA A 93 -2.54 12.35 -6.09
N LEU A 94 -1.28 12.31 -5.65
CA LEU A 94 -0.36 11.24 -6.05
C LEU A 94 -0.81 9.89 -5.50
N ALA A 95 -1.26 9.85 -4.24
CA ALA A 95 -1.78 8.65 -3.61
C ALA A 95 -3.06 8.15 -4.31
N ASP A 96 -4.01 9.03 -4.62
CA ASP A 96 -5.22 8.68 -5.38
C ASP A 96 -4.86 8.15 -6.79
N PHE A 97 -3.89 8.76 -7.46
CA PHE A 97 -3.38 8.25 -8.74
C PHE A 97 -2.87 6.80 -8.61
N LEU A 98 -2.07 6.48 -7.59
CA LEU A 98 -1.61 5.11 -7.34
C LEU A 98 -2.76 4.14 -7.04
N ARG A 99 -3.79 4.62 -6.35
CA ARG A 99 -4.97 3.81 -6.05
C ARG A 99 -5.69 3.43 -7.34
N ASP A 100 -5.89 4.40 -8.23
CA ASP A 100 -6.55 4.18 -9.51
C ASP A 100 -5.71 3.25 -10.39
N MET A 101 -4.37 3.41 -10.40
CA MET A 101 -3.47 2.44 -11.05
C MET A 101 -3.64 1.02 -10.52
N GLN A 102 -3.74 0.86 -9.20
CA GLN A 102 -3.90 -0.43 -8.55
C GLN A 102 -5.21 -1.10 -8.94
N TYR A 103 -6.33 -0.36 -8.96
CA TYR A 103 -7.65 -0.94 -9.23
C TYR A 103 -7.94 -1.11 -10.73
N ASP A 104 -7.50 -0.19 -11.58
CA ASP A 104 -7.88 -0.18 -12.98
C ASP A 104 -6.98 -1.10 -13.83
N HIS A 105 -5.74 -1.32 -13.41
CA HIS A 105 -4.75 -2.02 -14.23
C HIS A 105 -4.15 -3.25 -13.54
N PHE A 106 -3.70 -3.11 -12.29
CA PHE A 106 -3.01 -4.21 -11.61
C PHE A 106 -3.97 -5.25 -11.03
N ALA A 107 -5.04 -4.84 -10.35
CA ALA A 107 -5.97 -5.75 -9.70
C ALA A 107 -6.68 -6.71 -10.67
N PRO A 108 -7.19 -6.29 -11.85
CA PRO A 108 -7.81 -7.19 -12.81
C PRO A 108 -6.84 -8.25 -13.33
N TYR A 109 -5.62 -7.83 -13.69
CA TYR A 109 -4.55 -8.74 -14.08
C TYR A 109 -4.21 -9.73 -12.96
N MET A 110 -4.03 -9.22 -11.74
CA MET A 110 -3.70 -10.03 -10.57
C MET A 110 -4.81 -11.05 -10.25
N TYR A 111 -6.08 -10.67 -10.32
CA TYR A 111 -7.22 -11.56 -10.04
C TYR A 111 -7.34 -12.69 -11.05
N VAL A 112 -7.22 -12.42 -12.35
CA VAL A 112 -7.21 -13.48 -13.37
C VAL A 112 -6.00 -14.39 -13.21
N MET A 113 -4.81 -13.84 -12.99
CA MET A 113 -3.59 -14.62 -12.78
C MET A 113 -3.65 -15.52 -11.53
N GLN A 114 -4.38 -15.11 -10.48
CA GLN A 114 -4.58 -15.91 -9.26
C GLN A 114 -5.83 -16.81 -9.31
N GLY A 115 -6.58 -16.82 -10.43
CA GLY A 115 -7.76 -17.66 -10.61
C GLY A 115 -9.02 -17.17 -9.89
N TYR A 116 -9.08 -15.89 -9.48
CA TYR A 116 -10.27 -15.28 -8.89
C TYR A 116 -11.34 -14.90 -9.92
N ASP A 117 -10.88 -14.47 -11.08
CA ASP A 117 -11.72 -14.06 -12.19
C ASP A 117 -11.37 -14.87 -13.44
N GLU A 118 -12.35 -15.11 -14.30
CA GLU A 118 -12.12 -15.69 -15.62
C GLU A 118 -11.48 -14.65 -16.56
N GLY A 119 -10.49 -15.05 -17.35
CA GLY A 119 -9.88 -14.16 -18.34
C GLY A 119 -8.57 -14.71 -18.92
N ASP A 120 -8.02 -13.94 -19.85
CA ASP A 120 -6.70 -14.18 -20.44
C ASP A 120 -5.66 -13.31 -19.73
N LYS A 121 -4.89 -13.93 -18.83
CA LYS A 121 -3.85 -13.23 -18.04
C LYS A 121 -2.77 -12.62 -18.93
N ASP A 122 -2.41 -13.25 -20.04
CA ASP A 122 -1.29 -12.81 -20.89
C ASP A 122 -1.77 -11.61 -21.72
N LYS A 123 -3.00 -11.66 -22.21
CA LYS A 123 -3.63 -10.51 -22.86
C LYS A 123 -3.80 -9.32 -21.91
N LEU A 124 -4.29 -9.54 -20.69
CA LEU A 124 -4.40 -8.47 -19.68
C LEU A 124 -3.04 -7.88 -19.32
N ARG A 125 -2.00 -8.71 -19.23
CA ARG A 125 -0.65 -8.26 -18.97
C ARG A 125 -0.15 -7.35 -20.09
N GLU A 126 -0.20 -7.81 -21.34
CA GLU A 126 0.41 -7.13 -22.49
C GLU A 126 -0.39 -5.92 -22.99
N GLU A 127 -1.73 -6.00 -22.98
CA GLU A 127 -2.59 -4.96 -23.56
C GLU A 127 -3.07 -3.90 -22.55
N VAL A 128 -3.09 -4.22 -21.24
CA VAL A 128 -3.62 -3.33 -20.20
C VAL A 128 -2.56 -2.97 -19.17
N PHE A 129 -1.99 -3.96 -18.50
CA PHE A 129 -1.12 -3.73 -17.35
C PHE A 129 0.23 -3.10 -17.74
N LEU A 130 0.97 -3.66 -18.71
CA LEU A 130 2.27 -3.13 -19.11
C LEU A 130 2.20 -1.72 -19.74
N PRO A 131 1.23 -1.40 -20.63
CA PRO A 131 1.06 -0.03 -21.11
C PRO A 131 0.81 0.98 -19.99
N ALA A 132 -0.03 0.63 -19.02
CA ALA A 132 -0.29 1.46 -17.85
C ALA A 132 0.97 1.61 -16.98
N VAL A 133 1.69 0.52 -16.71
CA VAL A 133 2.97 0.57 -15.98
C VAL A 133 3.92 1.55 -16.66
N LYS A 134 4.05 1.52 -17.99
CA LYS A 134 4.92 2.45 -18.71
C LYS A 134 4.53 3.91 -18.48
N GLN A 135 3.29 4.27 -18.80
CA GLN A 135 2.82 5.65 -18.67
C GLN A 135 2.96 6.17 -17.22
N ASN A 136 2.60 5.31 -16.27
CA ASN A 136 2.53 5.71 -14.87
C ASN A 136 3.91 5.78 -14.22
N CYS A 137 4.81 4.84 -14.52
CA CYS A 137 6.19 4.88 -14.02
C CYS A 137 6.95 6.11 -14.53
N GLU A 138 6.76 6.51 -15.80
CA GLU A 138 7.36 7.74 -16.34
C GLU A 138 6.89 8.98 -15.55
N TYR A 139 5.60 9.05 -15.20
CA TYR A 139 5.06 10.12 -14.35
C TYR A 139 5.66 10.09 -12.93
N LEU A 140 5.73 8.92 -12.29
CA LEU A 140 6.31 8.77 -10.96
C LEU A 140 7.79 9.18 -10.92
N ILE A 141 8.58 8.74 -11.90
CA ILE A 141 10.01 9.09 -12.01
C ILE A 141 10.18 10.60 -12.18
N LYS A 142 9.36 11.23 -13.01
CA LYS A 142 9.36 12.69 -13.19
C LYS A 142 9.04 13.40 -11.87
N THR A 143 8.02 12.95 -11.15
CA THR A 143 7.64 13.52 -9.85
C THR A 143 8.76 13.38 -8.82
N LEU A 144 9.36 12.19 -8.69
CA LEU A 144 10.49 11.92 -7.80
C LEU A 144 11.70 12.82 -8.11
N LYS A 145 12.07 12.96 -9.39
CA LYS A 145 13.19 13.82 -9.81
C LYS A 145 12.92 15.30 -9.55
N ASN A 146 11.69 15.76 -9.78
CA ASN A 146 11.31 17.16 -9.58
C ASN A 146 11.29 17.57 -8.09
N ALA A 147 10.98 16.65 -7.18
CA ALA A 147 10.99 16.91 -5.75
C ALA A 147 12.39 17.21 -5.21
N ASN A 148 13.43 16.65 -5.84
CA ASN A 148 14.86 16.87 -5.54
C ASN A 148 15.23 16.70 -4.05
N SER A 149 14.57 15.77 -3.36
CA SER A 149 14.78 15.46 -1.94
C SER A 149 15.20 14.00 -1.68
N GLY A 150 15.20 13.16 -2.71
CA GLY A 150 15.27 11.70 -2.59
C GLY A 150 13.92 11.02 -2.34
N PHE A 151 12.86 11.80 -2.14
CA PHE A 151 11.49 11.36 -1.89
C PHE A 151 10.52 12.03 -2.87
N PHE A 152 9.25 11.63 -2.85
CA PHE A 152 8.25 12.18 -3.78
C PHE A 152 7.87 13.64 -3.51
N MET A 153 8.28 14.19 -2.37
CA MET A 153 7.96 15.56 -1.97
C MET A 153 9.20 16.36 -1.55
N PRO A 154 9.25 17.68 -1.81
CA PRO A 154 10.36 18.53 -1.37
C PRO A 154 10.55 18.56 0.16
N SER A 155 9.50 18.32 0.94
CA SER A 155 9.59 18.20 2.41
C SER A 155 10.29 16.93 2.90
N GLY A 156 10.68 16.03 2.00
CA GLY A 156 11.30 14.75 2.33
C GLY A 156 10.28 13.63 2.37
N ILE A 157 10.45 12.70 3.30
CA ILE A 157 9.60 11.53 3.44
C ILE A 157 8.18 11.89 3.89
N THR A 158 7.19 11.29 3.24
CA THR A 158 5.78 11.47 3.51
C THR A 158 5.06 10.12 3.40
N TRP A 159 3.77 10.09 3.75
CA TRP A 159 3.00 8.85 3.72
C TRP A 159 2.85 8.25 2.31
N VAL A 160 2.96 9.05 1.24
CA VAL A 160 2.89 8.52 -0.14
C VAL A 160 4.12 7.72 -0.52
N ASP A 161 5.30 7.98 0.07
CA ASP A 161 6.50 7.18 -0.17
C ASP A 161 6.30 5.74 0.32
N PHE A 162 5.60 5.54 1.44
CA PHE A 162 5.22 4.21 1.93
C PHE A 162 4.17 3.53 1.04
N VAL A 163 3.21 4.29 0.53
CA VAL A 163 2.18 3.78 -0.41
C VAL A 163 2.83 3.33 -1.73
N ILE A 164 3.73 4.14 -2.29
CA ILE A 164 4.46 3.82 -3.52
C ILE A 164 5.37 2.62 -3.33
N SER A 165 6.18 2.63 -2.26
CA SER A 165 7.05 1.49 -1.93
C SER A 165 6.25 0.19 -1.81
N GLN A 166 5.11 0.23 -1.13
CA GLN A 166 4.24 -0.93 -1.01
C GLN A 166 3.62 -1.37 -2.34
N TYR A 167 3.14 -0.43 -3.17
CA TYR A 167 2.60 -0.74 -4.49
C TYR A 167 3.65 -1.45 -5.36
N LEU A 168 4.85 -0.87 -5.46
CA LEU A 168 5.97 -1.44 -6.20
C LEU A 168 6.32 -2.84 -5.69
N ASN A 169 6.40 -3.01 -4.37
CA ASN A 169 6.70 -4.30 -3.76
C ASN A 169 5.61 -5.34 -4.00
N GLN A 170 4.34 -4.92 -3.95
CA GLN A 170 3.21 -5.80 -4.21
C GLN A 170 3.25 -6.31 -5.65
N VAL A 171 3.35 -5.40 -6.62
CA VAL A 171 3.41 -5.75 -8.03
C VAL A 171 4.58 -6.71 -8.31
N ARG A 172 5.78 -6.42 -7.81
CA ARG A 172 6.98 -7.29 -8.01
C ARG A 172 6.85 -8.70 -7.47
N ARG A 173 5.98 -8.94 -6.49
CA ARG A 173 5.74 -10.31 -5.99
C ARG A 173 4.98 -11.16 -6.99
N TYR A 174 4.25 -10.54 -7.90
CA TYR A 174 3.48 -11.21 -8.94
C TYR A 174 4.15 -11.12 -10.30
N ASP A 175 4.76 -9.98 -10.62
CA ASP A 175 5.41 -9.72 -11.89
C ASP A 175 6.73 -8.97 -11.67
N LYS A 176 7.83 -9.71 -11.60
CA LYS A 176 9.15 -9.15 -11.26
C LYS A 176 9.71 -8.26 -12.37
N GLU A 177 9.38 -8.56 -13.62
CA GLU A 177 9.97 -7.98 -14.83
C GLU A 177 9.38 -6.60 -15.15
N CYS A 178 8.14 -6.33 -14.72
CA CYS A 178 7.43 -5.10 -15.08
C CYS A 178 8.14 -3.78 -14.68
N PHE A 179 9.10 -3.83 -13.75
CA PHE A 179 9.88 -2.67 -13.33
C PHE A 179 11.37 -2.70 -13.69
N GLU A 180 11.84 -3.65 -14.49
CA GLU A 180 13.26 -3.74 -14.89
C GLU A 180 13.76 -2.47 -15.59
N ASN A 181 12.89 -1.78 -16.32
CA ASN A 181 13.19 -0.53 -17.01
C ASN A 181 13.04 0.72 -16.14
N TYR A 182 12.70 0.59 -14.85
CA TYR A 182 12.44 1.72 -13.95
C TYR A 182 13.26 1.62 -12.65
N PRO A 183 14.60 1.57 -12.73
CA PRO A 183 15.47 1.35 -11.58
C PRO A 183 15.36 2.44 -10.51
N GLU A 184 14.99 3.68 -10.86
CA GLU A 184 14.78 4.76 -9.90
C GLU A 184 13.64 4.46 -8.92
N LEU A 185 12.57 3.82 -9.39
CA LEU A 185 11.44 3.44 -8.54
C LEU A 185 11.81 2.26 -7.64
N ILE A 186 12.57 1.31 -8.17
CA ILE A 186 13.11 0.20 -7.38
C ILE A 186 14.03 0.70 -6.28
N SER A 187 14.93 1.62 -6.61
CA SER A 187 15.83 2.26 -5.64
C SER A 187 15.04 3.01 -4.57
N HIS A 188 13.98 3.73 -4.94
CA HIS A 188 13.11 4.37 -3.95
C HIS A 188 12.46 3.36 -2.99
N MET A 189 11.89 2.26 -3.50
CA MET A 189 11.34 1.20 -2.66
C MET A 189 12.39 0.60 -1.71
N GLU A 190 13.61 0.39 -2.20
CA GLU A 190 14.74 -0.12 -1.42
C GLU A 190 15.20 0.87 -0.34
N ILE A 191 15.21 2.18 -0.62
CA ILE A 191 15.47 3.22 0.39
C ILE A 191 14.44 3.14 1.51
N ILE A 192 13.14 3.07 1.18
CA ILE A 192 12.09 2.94 2.20
C ILE A 192 12.28 1.66 3.01
N HIS A 193 12.48 0.51 2.36
CA HIS A 193 12.72 -0.75 3.06
C HIS A 193 14.07 -0.82 3.79
N GLY A 194 15.00 0.09 3.52
CA GLY A 194 16.30 0.18 4.17
C GLY A 194 16.28 0.93 5.50
N PHE A 195 15.16 1.52 5.91
CA PHE A 195 15.08 2.21 7.20
C PHE A 195 15.31 1.25 8.37
N PRO A 196 16.21 1.58 9.32
CA PRO A 196 16.50 0.73 10.47
C PRO A 196 15.27 0.31 11.27
N GLN A 197 14.31 1.22 11.42
CA GLN A 197 13.05 1.02 12.14
C GLN A 197 12.16 -0.07 11.53
N LEU A 198 12.35 -0.37 10.24
CA LEU A 198 11.55 -1.36 9.53
C LEU A 198 12.19 -2.74 9.52
N GLN A 199 13.48 -2.90 9.83
CA GLN A 199 14.19 -4.16 9.59
C GLN A 199 13.56 -5.33 10.36
N ASP A 200 13.29 -5.15 11.66
CA ASP A 200 12.67 -6.20 12.49
C ASP A 200 11.29 -6.62 11.94
N TYR A 201 10.48 -5.66 11.51
CA TYR A 201 9.18 -5.94 10.91
C TYR A 201 9.33 -6.64 9.56
N LEU A 202 10.22 -6.16 8.69
CA LEU A 202 10.41 -6.71 7.34
C LEU A 202 10.95 -8.14 7.37
N GLU A 203 11.79 -8.48 8.34
CA GLU A 203 12.29 -9.84 8.58
C GLU A 203 11.19 -10.79 9.09
N LYS A 204 10.32 -10.32 9.99
CA LYS A 204 9.30 -11.15 10.65
C LYS A 204 7.95 -11.16 9.93
N ARG A 205 7.66 -10.19 9.06
CA ARG A 205 6.33 -10.05 8.45
C ARG A 205 6.01 -11.28 7.60
N LYS A 206 4.75 -11.71 7.67
CA LYS A 206 4.28 -12.86 6.92
C LYS A 206 4.35 -12.61 5.41
N ASN A 207 4.91 -13.57 4.66
CA ASN A 207 4.98 -13.53 3.20
C ASN A 207 3.76 -14.21 2.54
N VAL A 208 2.55 -13.81 2.95
CA VAL A 208 1.29 -14.36 2.41
C VAL A 208 0.88 -13.58 1.16
N LEU A 209 0.60 -14.28 0.06
CA LEU A 209 -0.01 -13.67 -1.14
C LEU A 209 -1.52 -13.58 -0.96
N PHE A 210 -2.19 -12.78 -1.77
CA PHE A 210 -3.64 -12.69 -1.70
C PHE A 210 -4.23 -14.02 -2.19
N HIS A 211 -4.68 -14.84 -1.25
CA HIS A 211 -5.40 -16.07 -1.53
C HIS A 211 -6.54 -16.29 -0.51
N PHE A 212 -7.76 -16.53 -0.98
CA PHE A 212 -8.88 -17.12 -0.24
C PHE A 212 -9.15 -18.52 -0.84
N GLY A 213 -9.01 -19.58 -0.06
CA GLY A 213 -9.26 -20.97 -0.51
C GLY A 213 -8.13 -21.94 -0.12
N GLU A 214 -8.46 -23.24 -0.11
CA GLU A 214 -7.60 -24.36 0.35
C GLU A 214 -6.32 -24.57 -0.46
#